data_AF-A0AAU2UY09-F1
#
_entry.id   AF-A0AAU2UY09-F1
#
_cell.length_a   1.000
_cell.length_b   1.000
_cell.length_c   1.000
_cell.angle_alpha   90.00
_cell.angle_beta   90.00
_cell.angle_gamma   90.00
#
_symmetry.space_group_name_H-M   'P 1'
#
loop_
_entity.id
_entity.type
_entity.pdbx_description
1 polymer ?
#
loop_
_entity_poly.entity_id
_entity_poly.type
_entity_poly.pdbx_seq_one_letter_code
_entity_poly.pdbx_strand_id
1 'polypeptide(L)'
;MSIAEGEVDEVGPGGTITYPSVTSCLVITAYLRDGGKVGGHASLFRMDGKLYSDQILPAIKARIGKRRVESVEVSGAVSSWNPEYLTKAIERSESPAPQLYDPVGIGDVVAAALNRQRNKVTVREVPDGTLTR
;
A
#
# COMPACT_ATOMS: atom_id res chain seq x y z
N MET A 1 -8.63 -10.52 9.26
CA MET A 1 -8.33 -10.86 7.86
C MET A 1 -6.84 -10.76 7.65
N SER A 2 -6.21 -11.70 6.95
CA SER A 2 -4.79 -11.62 6.62
C SER A 2 -4.62 -11.19 5.16
N ILE A 3 -3.70 -10.27 4.87
CA ILE A 3 -3.35 -9.86 3.50
C ILE A 3 -1.85 -10.11 3.30
N ALA A 4 -1.53 -11.16 2.55
CA ALA A 4 -0.16 -11.51 2.22
C ALA A 4 0.39 -10.62 1.09
N GLU A 5 1.69 -10.69 0.84
CA GLU A 5 2.36 -9.92 -0.21
C GLU A 5 1.69 -10.13 -1.58
N GLY A 6 1.50 -9.00 -2.28
CA GLY A 6 0.85 -8.97 -3.59
C GLY A 6 -0.67 -9.22 -3.55
N GLU A 7 -1.31 -9.12 -2.36
CA GLU A 7 -2.76 -9.24 -2.20
C GLU A 7 -3.43 -7.91 -1.83
N VAL A 8 -4.74 -7.85 -2.07
CA VAL A 8 -5.64 -6.76 -1.68
C VAL A 8 -6.93 -7.38 -1.17
N ASP A 9 -7.39 -6.95 0.00
CA ASP A 9 -8.71 -7.33 0.49
C ASP A 9 -9.28 -6.28 1.44
N GLU A 10 -10.45 -6.57 2.00
CA GLU A 10 -11.16 -5.65 2.87
C GLU A 10 -11.82 -6.34 4.07
N VAL A 11 -12.16 -5.51 5.06
CA VAL A 11 -12.99 -5.90 6.19
C VAL A 11 -14.08 -4.87 6.39
N GLY A 12 -15.23 -5.35 6.87
CA GLY A 12 -16.32 -4.48 7.28
C GLY A 12 -16.03 -3.71 8.58
N PRO A 13 -17.00 -2.92 9.06
CA PRO A 13 -16.86 -2.12 10.27
C PRO A 13 -16.41 -2.94 11.49
N GLY A 14 -15.41 -2.43 12.22
CA GLY A 14 -14.83 -3.11 13.39
C GLY A 14 -13.92 -4.29 13.06
N GLY A 15 -13.78 -4.65 11.79
CA GLY A 15 -12.86 -5.70 11.35
C GLY A 15 -11.40 -5.27 11.41
N THR A 16 -10.52 -6.27 11.45
CA THR A 16 -9.07 -6.10 11.57
C THR A 16 -8.36 -6.71 10.38
N ILE A 17 -7.35 -6.01 9.86
CA ILE A 17 -6.43 -6.52 8.84
C ILE A 17 -5.08 -6.80 9.49
N THR A 18 -4.51 -7.96 9.19
CA THR A 18 -3.17 -8.36 9.58
C THR A 18 -2.31 -8.50 8.33
N TYR A 19 -1.15 -7.88 8.32
CA TYR A 19 -0.14 -7.96 7.28
C TYR A 19 1.07 -8.72 7.84
N PRO A 20 1.26 -10.00 7.49
CA PRO A 20 2.39 -10.77 7.95
C PRO A 20 3.68 -10.35 7.23
N SER A 21 4.83 -10.50 7.88
CA SER A 21 6.15 -10.42 7.24
C SER A 21 6.46 -9.10 6.50
N VAL A 22 6.08 -7.95 7.06
CA VAL A 22 6.45 -6.65 6.50
C VAL A 22 7.93 -6.41 6.79
N THR A 23 8.82 -6.72 5.84
CA THR A 23 10.27 -6.55 5.97
C THR A 23 10.84 -5.59 4.93
N SER A 24 10.55 -5.82 3.64
CA SER A 24 10.93 -4.93 2.52
C SER A 24 9.71 -4.39 1.77
N CYS A 25 8.53 -4.63 2.31
CA CYS A 25 7.24 -4.35 1.69
C CYS A 25 6.60 -3.07 2.26
N LEU A 26 5.62 -2.55 1.51
CA LEU A 26 4.71 -1.51 1.98
C LEU A 26 3.32 -2.09 2.15
N VAL A 27 2.66 -1.76 3.25
CA VAL A 27 1.24 -2.01 3.45
C VAL A 27 0.49 -0.70 3.33
N ILE A 28 -0.61 -0.72 2.58
CA ILE A 28 -1.45 0.45 2.34
C ILE A 28 -2.84 0.12 2.89
N THR A 29 -3.28 0.86 3.91
CA THR A 29 -4.60 0.70 4.52
C THR A 29 -5.42 1.96 4.30
N ALA A 30 -6.51 1.86 3.54
CA ALA A 30 -7.52 2.90 3.45
C ALA A 30 -8.60 2.67 4.50
N TYR A 31 -8.78 3.62 5.40
CA TYR A 31 -9.83 3.63 6.40
C TYR A 31 -11.08 4.27 5.80
N LEU A 32 -12.20 3.57 5.88
CA LEU A 32 -13.48 4.03 5.36
C LEU A 32 -14.28 4.69 6.48
N ARG A 33 -15.09 5.70 6.14
CA ARG A 33 -15.92 6.42 7.12
C ARG A 33 -17.03 5.58 7.75
N ASP A 34 -17.36 4.43 7.17
CA ASP A 34 -18.29 3.47 7.75
C ASP A 34 -17.62 2.57 8.80
N GLY A 35 -16.30 2.72 9.03
CA GLY A 35 -15.50 1.92 9.95
C GLY A 35 -14.85 0.70 9.30
N GLY A 36 -15.09 0.44 8.01
CA GLY A 36 -14.41 -0.60 7.24
C GLY A 36 -12.99 -0.22 6.84
N LYS A 37 -12.23 -1.20 6.34
CA LYS A 37 -10.85 -1.00 5.88
C LYS A 37 -10.63 -1.75 4.58
N VAL A 38 -9.89 -1.14 3.66
CA VAL A 38 -9.36 -1.80 2.47
C VAL A 38 -7.85 -1.78 2.58
N GLY A 39 -7.23 -2.95 2.52
CA GLY A 39 -5.80 -3.14 2.66
C GLY A 39 -5.17 -3.66 1.37
N GLY A 40 -3.91 -3.34 1.15
CA GLY A 40 -3.07 -4.00 0.17
C GLY A 40 -1.64 -4.10 0.65
N HIS A 41 -0.95 -5.15 0.21
CA HIS A 41 0.41 -5.44 0.62
C HIS A 41 1.31 -5.45 -0.62
N ALA A 42 2.00 -4.34 -0.86
CA ALA A 42 2.91 -4.16 -1.97
C ALA A 42 4.31 -4.69 -1.63
N SER A 43 4.82 -5.59 -2.47
CA SER A 43 6.21 -6.08 -2.40
C SER A 43 7.04 -5.48 -3.52
N LEU A 44 8.33 -5.25 -3.26
CA LEU A 44 9.28 -4.85 -4.29
C LEU A 44 9.45 -5.93 -5.35
N PHE A 45 9.39 -7.20 -4.94
CA PHE A 45 9.54 -8.34 -5.83
C PHE A 45 8.25 -9.14 -5.86
N ARG A 46 7.77 -9.45 -7.06
CA ARG A 46 6.56 -10.23 -7.25
C ARG A 46 6.72 -11.62 -6.66
N MET A 47 5.66 -12.03 -5.99
CA MET A 47 5.43 -13.42 -5.59
C MET A 47 4.63 -14.14 -6.68
N ASP A 48 4.92 -15.42 -6.91
CA ASP A 48 4.25 -16.21 -7.94
C ASP A 48 2.72 -16.20 -7.76
N GLY A 49 2.02 -15.89 -8.85
CA GLY A 49 0.56 -15.78 -8.85
C GLY A 49 -0.01 -14.55 -8.11
N LYS A 50 0.82 -13.64 -7.60
CA LYS A 50 0.40 -12.41 -6.91
C LYS A 50 0.55 -11.17 -7.79
N LEU A 51 -0.04 -10.06 -7.33
CA LEU A 51 0.03 -8.76 -7.99
C LEU A 51 1.44 -8.17 -7.92
N TYR A 52 1.81 -7.44 -8.97
CA TYR A 52 2.96 -6.54 -8.95
C TYR A 52 2.66 -5.31 -8.09
N SER A 53 3.71 -4.62 -7.62
CA SER A 53 3.58 -3.40 -6.83
C SER A 53 2.73 -2.31 -7.50
N ASP A 54 2.85 -2.16 -8.82
CA ASP A 54 2.09 -1.20 -9.64
C ASP A 54 0.60 -1.55 -9.79
N GLN A 55 0.19 -2.76 -9.41
CA GLN A 55 -1.20 -3.22 -9.49
C GLN A 55 -1.94 -3.08 -8.16
N ILE A 56 -1.23 -2.89 -7.04
CA ILE A 56 -1.84 -2.83 -5.70
C ILE A 56 -2.75 -1.60 -5.54
N LEU A 57 -2.27 -0.39 -5.89
CA LEU A 57 -3.07 0.83 -5.75
C LEU A 57 -4.33 0.83 -6.65
N PRO A 58 -4.26 0.39 -7.93
CA PRO A 58 -5.46 0.16 -8.74
C PRO A 58 -6.44 -0.83 -8.12
N ALA A 59 -5.96 -1.95 -7.57
CA ALA A 59 -6.80 -2.95 -6.93
C ALA A 59 -7.48 -2.41 -5.66
N ILE A 60 -6.75 -1.68 -4.81
CA ILE A 60 -7.31 -0.98 -3.64
C ILE A 60 -8.39 0.00 -4.09
N LYS A 61 -8.11 0.83 -5.10
CA LYS A 61 -9.07 1.81 -5.63
C LYS A 61 -10.34 1.15 -6.12
N ALA A 62 -10.22 0.05 -6.87
CA ALA A 62 -11.35 -0.72 -7.38
C ALA A 62 -12.19 -1.28 -6.22
N ARG A 63 -11.54 -1.83 -5.19
CA ARG A 63 -12.21 -2.34 -3.99
C ARG A 63 -12.96 -1.20 -3.28
N ILE A 64 -12.29 -0.09 -2.94
CA ILE A 64 -12.91 1.11 -2.30
C ILE A 64 -14.16 1.55 -3.07
N GLY A 65 -14.09 1.59 -4.40
CA GLY A 65 -15.18 1.99 -5.26
C GLY A 65 -15.66 3.41 -4.95
N LYS A 66 -16.96 3.58 -4.67
CA LYS A 66 -17.58 4.87 -4.35
C LYS A 66 -17.59 5.22 -2.86
N ARG A 67 -17.05 4.35 -2.00
CA ARG A 67 -17.09 4.53 -0.54
C ARG A 67 -16.21 5.71 -0.10
N ARG A 68 -16.62 6.37 0.97
CA ARG A 68 -15.92 7.55 1.49
C ARG A 68 -14.72 7.10 2.33
N VAL A 69 -13.52 7.45 1.86
CA VAL A 69 -12.26 7.26 2.60
C VAL A 69 -12.10 8.38 3.63
N GLU A 70 -11.76 8.02 4.86
CA GLU A 70 -11.44 8.93 5.95
C GLU A 70 -9.97 9.34 5.93
N SER A 71 -9.09 8.34 5.84
CA SER A 71 -7.63 8.46 5.82
C SER A 71 -7.01 7.25 5.11
N VAL A 72 -5.73 7.37 4.74
CA VAL A 72 -4.91 6.30 4.20
C VAL A 72 -3.60 6.27 4.97
N GLU A 73 -3.20 5.09 5.42
CA GLU A 73 -1.90 4.85 6.03
C GLU A 73 -1.05 3.97 5.11
N VAL A 74 0.20 4.38 4.92
CA VAL A 74 1.25 3.59 4.28
C VAL A 74 2.30 3.31 5.35
N SER A 75 2.56 2.04 5.62
CA SER A 75 3.53 1.59 6.61
C SER A 75 4.44 0.51 6.02
N GLY A 76 5.67 0.39 6.48
CA GLY A 76 6.59 -0.65 6.04
C GLY A 76 8.03 -0.15 5.91
N ALA A 77 8.79 -0.77 5.01
CA ALA A 77 10.17 -0.40 4.71
C ALA A 77 10.26 0.77 3.73
N VAL A 78 9.68 1.92 4.09
CA VAL A 78 9.62 3.14 3.27
C VAL A 78 11.01 3.54 2.74
N SER A 79 12.06 3.35 3.53
CA SER A 79 13.47 3.53 3.17
C SER A 79 13.96 2.73 1.97
N SER A 80 13.32 1.59 1.68
CA SER A 80 13.69 0.69 0.57
C SER A 80 12.97 1.01 -0.74
N TRP A 81 12.04 1.98 -0.75
CA TRP A 81 11.13 2.22 -1.87
C TRP A 81 11.41 3.52 -2.59
N ASN A 82 11.56 3.43 -3.91
CA ASN A 82 11.36 4.56 -4.79
C ASN A 82 9.84 4.73 -5.06
N PRO A 83 9.26 5.94 -4.96
CA PRO A 83 7.83 6.17 -5.23
C PRO A 83 7.34 5.63 -6.59
N GLU A 84 8.20 5.65 -7.61
CA GLU A 84 7.86 5.16 -8.96
C GLU A 84 7.44 3.69 -8.96
N TYR A 85 7.97 2.88 -8.04
CA TYR A 85 7.68 1.46 -7.95
C TYR A 85 6.23 1.13 -7.60
N LEU A 86 5.48 2.09 -7.05
CA LEU A 86 4.04 1.97 -6.82
C LEU A 86 3.20 2.20 -8.09
N THR A 87 3.81 2.69 -9.17
CA THR A 87 3.16 2.96 -10.47
C THR A 87 3.78 2.20 -11.64
N LYS A 88 5.03 1.77 -11.49
CA LYS A 88 5.75 0.95 -12.45
C LYS A 88 6.63 -0.02 -11.67
N ALA A 89 6.24 -1.28 -11.61
CA ALA A 89 6.96 -2.26 -10.81
C ALA A 89 8.44 -2.34 -11.21
N ILE A 90 9.33 -2.60 -10.24
CA ILE A 90 10.78 -2.68 -10.50
C ILE A 90 11.09 -3.73 -11.59
N GLU A 91 10.40 -4.87 -11.55
CA GLU A 91 10.53 -5.95 -12.52
C GLU A 91 10.03 -5.60 -13.92
N ARG A 92 9.24 -4.54 -14.04
CA ARG A 92 8.73 -4.00 -15.32
C ARG A 92 9.52 -2.77 -15.78
N SER A 93 10.60 -2.45 -15.08
CA SER A 93 11.45 -1.31 -15.39
C SER A 93 12.71 -1.79 -16.12
N GLU A 94 12.92 -1.29 -17.34
CA GLU A 94 14.13 -1.56 -18.12
C GLU A 94 15.39 -0.99 -17.45
N SER A 95 15.24 0.13 -16.73
CA SER A 95 16.27 0.75 -15.90
C SER A 95 15.63 1.16 -14.57
N PRO A 96 15.71 0.33 -13.52
CA PRO A 96 15.18 0.62 -12.20
C PRO A 96 15.73 1.94 -11.65
N ALA A 97 14.85 2.81 -11.15
CA ALA A 97 15.27 4.03 -10.49
C ALA A 97 16.04 3.72 -9.19
N PRO A 98 17.05 4.51 -8.80
CA PRO A 98 17.74 4.26 -7.55
C PRO A 98 16.75 4.33 -6.36
N GLN A 99 16.98 3.48 -5.36
CA GLN A 99 16.25 3.58 -4.10
C GLN A 99 16.55 4.95 -3.46
N LEU A 100 15.50 5.61 -2.97
CA LEU A 100 15.58 6.92 -2.37
C LEU A 100 14.62 6.94 -1.17
N TYR A 101 15.09 7.40 -0.01
CA TYR A 101 14.18 7.66 1.09
C TYR A 101 13.32 8.90 0.79
N ASP A 102 12.15 8.65 0.20
CA ASP A 102 11.18 9.70 -0.18
C ASP A 102 9.76 9.38 0.34
N PRO A 103 9.52 9.55 1.65
CA PRO A 103 8.18 9.36 2.24
C PRO A 103 7.16 10.37 1.72
N VAL A 104 7.60 11.54 1.25
CA VAL A 104 6.69 12.56 0.71
C VAL A 104 6.15 12.10 -0.63
N GLY A 105 7.04 11.72 -1.55
CA GLY A 105 6.70 11.21 -2.88
C GLY A 105 5.89 9.92 -2.85
N ILE A 106 6.18 9.00 -1.93
CA ILE A 106 5.32 7.81 -1.70
C ILE A 106 3.88 8.25 -1.38
N GLY A 107 3.74 9.21 -0.46
CA GLY A 107 2.42 9.72 -0.10
C GLY A 107 1.72 10.46 -1.24
N ASP A 108 2.47 11.15 -2.11
CA ASP A 108 1.93 11.84 -3.29
C ASP A 108 1.40 10.84 -4.33
N VAL A 109 2.17 9.78 -4.62
CA VAL A 109 1.76 8.69 -5.52
C VAL A 109 0.50 8.00 -5.01
N VAL A 110 0.47 7.64 -3.73
CA VAL A 110 -0.71 6.99 -3.11
C VAL A 110 -1.93 7.91 -3.14
N ALA A 111 -1.75 9.19 -2.80
CA ALA A 111 -2.82 10.19 -2.84
C ALA A 111 -3.40 10.33 -4.26
N ALA A 112 -2.53 10.47 -5.26
CA ALA A 112 -2.92 10.58 -6.66
C ALA A 112 -3.65 9.33 -7.15
N ALA A 113 -3.08 8.14 -6.92
CA ALA A 113 -3.67 6.88 -7.38
C ALA A 113 -5.08 6.65 -6.80
N LEU A 114 -5.26 6.92 -5.51
CA LEU A 114 -6.54 6.73 -4.80
C LEU A 114 -7.51 7.91 -4.92
N ASN A 115 -7.14 8.95 -5.68
CA ASN A 115 -7.90 10.20 -5.83
C ASN A 115 -8.24 10.86 -4.48
N ARG A 116 -7.21 11.04 -3.64
CA ARG A 116 -7.31 11.63 -2.29
C ARG A 116 -6.42 12.86 -2.18
N GLN A 117 -6.79 13.73 -1.25
CA GLN A 117 -5.94 14.85 -0.87
C GLN A 117 -4.71 14.31 -0.13
N ARG A 118 -3.55 14.93 -0.36
CA ARG A 118 -2.29 14.49 0.22
C ARG A 118 -2.27 14.47 1.75
N ASN A 119 -2.97 15.41 2.39
CA ASN A 119 -3.13 15.49 3.84
C ASN A 119 -3.96 14.34 4.44
N LYS A 120 -4.55 13.48 3.62
CA LYS A 120 -5.22 12.25 4.05
C LYS A 120 -4.31 11.03 4.05
N VAL A 121 -3.08 11.15 3.54
CA VAL A 121 -2.13 10.05 3.45
C VAL A 121 -1.02 10.25 4.48
N THR A 122 -0.86 9.28 5.38
CA THR A 122 0.26 9.22 6.32
C THR A 122 1.22 8.13 5.86
N VAL A 123 2.52 8.40 5.88
CA VAL A 123 3.57 7.44 5.50
C VAL A 123 4.51 7.25 6.69
N ARG A 124 4.82 6.00 7.04
CA ARG A 124 5.63 5.68 8.22
C ARG A 124 6.56 4.49 7.98
N GLU A 125 7.84 4.67 8.28
CA GLU A 125 8.78 3.56 8.46
C GLU A 125 8.39 2.77 9.72
N VAL A 126 8.32 1.45 9.63
CA VAL A 126 8.08 0.57 10.77
C VAL A 126 9.09 -0.58 10.79
N PRO A 127 9.45 -1.11 11.97
CA PRO A 127 10.34 -2.27 12.05
C PRO A 127 9.74 -3.51 11.39
N ASP A 128 10.63 -4.42 10.98
CA ASP A 128 10.27 -5.70 10.42
C ASP A 128 9.29 -6.47 11.31
N GLY A 129 8.25 -7.02 10.70
CA GLY A 129 7.35 -7.94 11.38
C GLY A 129 5.90 -7.88 10.93
N THR A 130 5.01 -8.35 11.80
CA THR A 130 3.57 -8.40 11.53
C THR A 130 2.91 -7.10 11.97
N LEU A 131 2.15 -6.49 11.07
CA LEU A 131 1.35 -5.30 11.37
C LEU A 131 -0.13 -5.67 11.45
N THR A 132 -0.83 -5.09 12.42
CA THR A 132 -2.28 -5.25 12.57
C THR A 132 -2.93 -3.87 12.56
N ARG A 133 -4.04 -3.72 11.82
CA ARG A 133 -4.76 -2.46 11.59
C ARG A 133 -6.27 -2.59 11.68
#